data_AF-A0A126WVV2-F1
#
_entry.id   AF-A0A126WVV2-F1
#
_cell.length_a   1.000
_cell.length_b   1.000
_cell.length_c   1.000
_cell.angle_alpha   90.00
_cell.angle_beta   90.00
_cell.angle_gamma   90.00
#
_symmetry.space_group_name_H-M   'P 1'
#
loop_
_entity.id
_entity.type
_entity.pdbx_description
1 polymer ?
#
loop_
_entity_poly.entity_id
_entity_poly.type
_entity_poly.pdbx_seq_one_letter_code
_entity_poly.pdbx_strand_id
1 'polypeptide(L)'
;MEQQPMGTAIEQSINGRYSFWVREALDELPHSFTITDPSISGHPIVFASREFLKMSGYSREDVVGKNGRIFQGIRTNRRSIMEIREAVREERSIQVSLLNYHKNGTPFWILFHMFPVFSKEDGRVIHFVGVQVPIMPKPRRSSSEFLMCENGAGFRDTVLGFCRREVCSDTVADLGRISNLDQVLAEDTESTDCKASDLEKRRANTAMGNILSMLTHYSELTGRLVSDKRCCSSNMSHVGASLNISLGRIKQSFVLTDPHKTDIPIVYASDAFLELTGYGRHEVLGRNCRFLSGQETDVATQLQITNSIQTGKACTVCILNYRKNGSQFWNSLHMSPVRNASGKIAYFVEVQMDANHASHENQNLSPEIRQLSVVGSVKVAVRSSGMIASTSKP
;
A
#
# COMPACT_ATOMS: atom_id res chain seq x y z
N MET A 1 19.98 -27.42 19.14
CA MET A 1 19.19 -26.61 18.20
C MET A 1 19.09 -25.23 18.79
N GLU A 2 19.99 -24.34 18.41
CA GLU A 2 19.90 -22.93 18.78
C GLU A 2 18.66 -22.33 18.12
N GLN A 3 17.74 -21.80 18.93
CA GLN A 3 16.63 -20.99 18.43
C GLN A 3 17.24 -19.70 17.88
N GLN A 4 17.14 -19.50 16.56
CA GLN A 4 17.44 -18.22 15.94
C GLN A 4 16.58 -17.12 16.60
N PRO A 5 17.15 -15.94 16.91
CA PRO A 5 16.37 -14.84 17.43
C PRO A 5 15.29 -14.47 16.40
N MET A 6 14.03 -14.31 16.85
CA MET A 6 12.97 -13.81 15.99
C MET A 6 13.34 -12.41 15.50
N GLY A 7 13.83 -12.33 14.26
CA GLY A 7 14.10 -11.06 13.58
C GLY A 7 12.83 -10.21 13.50
N THR A 8 12.99 -8.91 13.27
CA THR A 8 11.85 -7.99 13.18
C THR A 8 10.86 -8.42 12.10
N ALA A 9 9.57 -8.06 12.20
CA ALA A 9 8.56 -8.42 11.19
C ALA A 9 8.99 -8.05 9.75
N ILE A 10 9.78 -6.97 9.62
CA ILE A 10 10.38 -6.50 8.37
C ILE A 10 11.44 -7.47 7.83
N GLU A 11 12.32 -7.99 8.69
CA GLU A 11 13.33 -8.97 8.29
C GLU A 11 12.67 -10.29 7.87
N GLN A 12 11.67 -10.72 8.64
CA GLN A 12 10.91 -11.95 8.38
C GLN A 12 10.07 -11.89 7.10
N SER A 13 9.67 -10.69 6.65
CA SER A 13 8.89 -10.50 5.42
C SER A 13 9.55 -11.15 4.19
N ILE A 14 10.85 -10.86 4.00
CA ILE A 14 11.63 -11.41 2.89
C ILE A 14 12.19 -12.78 3.26
N ASN A 15 12.85 -12.90 4.41
CA ASN A 15 13.58 -14.11 4.79
C ASN A 15 12.66 -15.29 5.10
N GLY A 16 11.40 -15.01 5.44
CA GLY A 16 10.40 -16.03 5.65
C GLY A 16 9.88 -16.63 4.35
N ARG A 17 9.99 -15.94 3.22
CA ARG A 17 9.41 -16.42 1.96
C ARG A 17 10.44 -16.86 0.94
N TYR A 18 11.53 -16.13 0.83
CA TYR A 18 12.58 -16.40 -0.13
C TYR A 18 13.79 -17.00 0.57
N SER A 19 14.66 -17.67 -0.18
CA SER A 19 15.90 -18.18 0.38
C SER A 19 16.78 -17.03 0.91
N PHE A 20 17.65 -17.35 1.86
CA PHE A 20 18.51 -16.38 2.56
C PHE A 20 19.26 -15.43 1.60
N TRP A 21 19.69 -15.93 0.44
CA TRP A 21 20.50 -15.22 -0.55
C TRP A 21 19.74 -14.22 -1.43
N VAL A 22 18.41 -14.11 -1.30
CA VAL A 22 17.61 -13.27 -2.18
C VAL A 22 18.00 -11.79 -2.07
N ARG A 23 18.42 -11.34 -0.88
CA ARG A 23 18.72 -9.92 -0.62
C ARG A 23 19.97 -9.51 -1.38
N GLU A 24 21.02 -10.32 -1.29
CA GLU A 24 22.27 -10.12 -2.04
C GLU A 24 21.99 -10.14 -3.54
N ALA A 25 21.23 -11.13 -4.03
CA ALA A 25 20.92 -11.22 -5.46
C ALA A 25 20.09 -10.04 -5.98
N LEU A 26 19.15 -9.53 -5.19
CA LEU A 26 18.38 -8.32 -5.52
C LEU A 26 19.24 -7.06 -5.50
N ASP A 27 20.23 -6.98 -4.61
CA ASP A 27 21.16 -5.85 -4.50
C ASP A 27 22.15 -5.78 -5.68
N GLU A 28 22.36 -6.89 -6.41
CA GLU A 28 23.21 -6.95 -7.62
C GLU A 28 22.44 -6.58 -8.91
N LEU A 29 21.12 -6.41 -8.84
CA LEU A 29 20.33 -5.96 -9.99
C LEU A 29 20.59 -4.47 -10.25
N PRO A 30 20.93 -4.06 -11.49
CA PRO A 30 21.23 -2.67 -11.83
C PRO A 30 19.95 -1.82 -11.99
N HIS A 31 18.98 -2.00 -11.10
CA HIS A 31 17.64 -1.40 -11.18
C HIS A 31 17.29 -0.67 -9.88
N SER A 32 16.68 0.50 -10.00
CA SER A 32 16.16 1.25 -8.86
C SER A 32 14.75 0.77 -8.51
N PHE A 33 14.59 0.10 -7.37
CA PHE A 33 13.29 -0.38 -6.90
C PHE A 33 13.21 -0.52 -5.38
N THR A 34 11.97 -0.57 -4.90
CA THR A 34 11.62 -0.90 -3.51
C THR A 34 10.61 -2.05 -3.48
N ILE A 35 10.68 -2.88 -2.44
CA ILE A 35 9.68 -3.91 -2.15
C ILE A 35 8.96 -3.54 -0.86
N THR A 36 7.63 -3.55 -0.87
CA THR A 36 6.78 -3.31 0.29
C THR A 36 5.97 -4.54 0.65
N ASP A 37 5.65 -4.71 1.93
CA ASP A 37 4.81 -5.82 2.41
C ASP A 37 3.46 -5.29 2.90
N PRO A 38 2.34 -5.60 2.21
CA PRO A 38 1.01 -5.13 2.60
C PRO A 38 0.43 -5.86 3.82
N SER A 39 1.04 -6.96 4.27
CA SER A 39 0.61 -7.71 5.46
C SER A 39 1.13 -7.10 6.76
N ILE A 40 2.15 -6.25 6.69
CA ILE A 40 2.70 -5.53 7.83
C ILE A 40 1.95 -4.20 8.01
N SER A 41 1.59 -3.89 9.26
CA SER A 41 0.94 -2.64 9.62
C SER A 41 1.66 -1.43 9.01
N GLY A 42 0.90 -0.59 8.30
CA GLY A 42 1.43 0.62 7.65
C GLY A 42 1.93 0.43 6.22
N HIS A 43 1.93 -0.80 5.68
CA HIS A 43 2.45 -1.14 4.35
C HIS A 43 3.89 -0.61 4.16
N PRO A 44 4.84 -1.05 5.00
CA PRO A 44 6.21 -0.54 4.97
C PRO A 44 7.02 -1.10 3.81
N ILE A 45 8.07 -0.37 3.45
CA ILE A 45 9.16 -0.84 2.60
C ILE A 45 9.98 -1.84 3.40
N VAL A 46 10.14 -3.05 2.88
CA VAL A 46 10.91 -4.15 3.49
C VAL A 46 12.26 -4.36 2.80
N PHE A 47 12.41 -3.81 1.58
CA PHE A 47 13.67 -3.78 0.85
C PHE A 47 13.76 -2.57 -0.08
N ALA A 48 14.97 -2.05 -0.22
CA ALA A 48 15.33 -0.97 -1.13
C ALA A 48 16.65 -1.34 -1.80
N SER A 49 16.71 -1.27 -3.14
CA SER A 49 17.92 -1.61 -3.90
C SER A 49 19.01 -0.55 -3.75
N ARG A 50 20.27 -0.92 -4.01
CA ARG A 50 21.41 0.00 -3.95
C ARG A 50 21.25 1.18 -4.91
N GLU A 51 20.75 0.92 -6.10
CA GLU A 51 20.48 1.92 -7.14
C GLU A 51 19.39 2.88 -6.71
N PHE A 52 18.36 2.40 -6.01
CA PHE A 52 17.34 3.27 -5.44
C PHE A 52 17.91 4.18 -4.36
N LEU A 53 18.71 3.65 -3.43
CA LEU A 53 19.35 4.45 -2.38
C LEU A 53 20.28 5.51 -2.98
N LYS A 54 21.11 5.13 -3.96
CA LYS A 54 22.00 6.04 -4.68
C LYS A 54 21.24 7.14 -5.43
N MET A 55 20.16 6.78 -6.12
CA MET A 55 19.33 7.72 -6.89
C MET A 55 18.58 8.68 -5.96
N SER A 56 17.97 8.19 -4.89
CA SER A 56 17.11 8.98 -4.00
C SER A 56 17.91 9.79 -2.96
N GLY A 57 19.12 9.36 -2.64
CA GLY A 57 19.97 9.96 -1.60
C GLY A 57 19.56 9.60 -0.17
N TYR A 58 18.60 8.69 0.01
CA TYR A 58 18.22 8.17 1.33
C TYR A 58 19.14 7.02 1.73
N SER A 59 19.39 6.86 3.03
CA SER A 59 20.05 5.66 3.55
C SER A 59 19.06 4.49 3.65
N ARG A 60 19.57 3.27 3.86
CA ARG A 60 18.71 2.08 4.03
C ARG A 60 17.83 2.21 5.29
N GLU A 61 18.40 2.76 6.37
CA GLU A 61 17.77 2.97 7.68
C GLU A 61 16.67 4.04 7.61
N ASP A 62 16.81 5.03 6.73
CA ASP A 62 15.78 6.04 6.50
C ASP A 62 14.52 5.46 5.84
N VAL A 63 14.67 4.41 5.05
CA VAL A 63 13.66 3.92 4.10
C VAL A 63 12.95 2.67 4.62
N VAL A 64 13.72 1.69 5.10
CA VAL A 64 13.18 0.42 5.56
C VAL A 64 12.27 0.64 6.77
N GLY A 65 11.08 0.03 6.75
CA GLY A 65 10.04 0.22 7.77
C GLY A 65 9.15 1.45 7.55
N LYS A 66 9.46 2.32 6.57
CA LYS A 66 8.60 3.47 6.22
C LYS A 66 7.68 3.15 5.05
N ASN A 67 6.57 3.87 4.96
CA ASN A 67 5.71 3.82 3.78
C ASN A 67 6.27 4.72 2.67
N GLY A 68 6.15 4.33 1.39
CA GLY A 68 6.68 5.09 0.25
C GLY A 68 6.18 6.54 0.09
N ARG A 69 5.18 6.96 0.87
CA ARG A 69 4.77 8.37 0.96
C ARG A 69 5.89 9.31 1.43
N ILE A 70 6.94 8.80 2.08
CA ILE A 70 8.06 9.64 2.54
C ILE A 70 8.80 10.34 1.39
N PHE A 71 8.68 9.86 0.16
CA PHE A 71 9.31 10.46 -1.03
C PHE A 71 8.47 11.57 -1.66
N GLN A 72 7.25 11.79 -1.18
CA GLN A 72 6.29 12.74 -1.73
C GLN A 72 6.43 14.10 -1.03
N GLY A 73 6.08 15.18 -1.73
CA GLY A 73 6.11 16.53 -1.18
C GLY A 73 4.96 17.39 -1.71
N ILE A 74 5.01 18.69 -1.42
CA ILE A 74 3.89 19.60 -1.67
C ILE A 74 3.50 19.72 -3.16
N ARG A 75 4.46 19.51 -4.08
CA ARG A 75 4.23 19.55 -5.53
C ARG A 75 3.94 18.18 -6.14
N THR A 76 3.93 17.11 -5.35
CA THR A 76 3.57 15.78 -5.85
C THR A 76 2.08 15.75 -6.22
N ASN A 77 1.77 15.37 -7.46
CA ASN A 77 0.42 15.42 -8.01
C ASN A 77 -0.52 14.45 -7.26
N ARG A 78 -1.59 14.99 -6.65
CA ARG A 78 -2.57 14.21 -5.87
C ARG A 78 -3.33 13.18 -6.71
N ARG A 79 -3.57 13.44 -8.00
CA ARG A 79 -4.23 12.50 -8.92
C ARG A 79 -3.36 11.26 -9.11
N SER A 80 -2.06 11.43 -9.37
CA SER A 80 -1.11 10.31 -9.47
C SER A 80 -1.07 9.48 -8.19
N ILE A 81 -1.10 10.12 -7.01
CA ILE A 81 -1.18 9.40 -5.73
C ILE A 81 -2.48 8.62 -5.59
N MET A 82 -3.60 9.20 -6.01
CA MET A 82 -4.90 8.52 -6.01
C MET A 82 -4.86 7.29 -6.93
N GLU A 83 -4.33 7.42 -8.15
CA GLU A 83 -4.19 6.30 -9.08
C GLU A 83 -3.33 5.15 -8.52
N ILE A 84 -2.24 5.46 -7.83
CA ILE A 84 -1.41 4.46 -7.12
C ILE A 84 -2.22 3.78 -6.01
N ARG A 85 -2.96 4.54 -5.21
CA ARG A 85 -3.79 4.00 -4.14
C ARG A 85 -4.88 3.08 -4.68
N GLU A 86 -5.52 3.45 -5.78
CA GLU A 86 -6.52 2.62 -6.46
C GLU A 86 -5.89 1.36 -7.03
N ALA A 87 -4.69 1.42 -7.61
CA ALA A 87 -3.96 0.25 -8.08
C ALA A 87 -3.59 -0.72 -6.94
N VAL A 88 -3.18 -0.21 -5.77
CA VAL A 88 -2.98 -1.03 -4.56
C VAL A 88 -4.31 -1.64 -4.11
N ARG A 89 -5.41 -0.88 -4.20
CA ARG A 89 -6.74 -1.35 -3.79
C ARG A 89 -7.24 -2.49 -4.67
N GLU A 90 -7.02 -2.38 -5.97
CA GLU A 90 -7.41 -3.36 -6.99
C GLU A 90 -6.38 -4.48 -7.16
N GLU A 91 -5.26 -4.42 -6.44
CA GLU A 91 -4.15 -5.38 -6.54
C GLU A 91 -3.71 -5.57 -8.01
N ARG A 92 -3.48 -4.45 -8.70
CA ARG A 92 -3.08 -4.41 -10.11
C ARG A 92 -1.79 -3.63 -10.33
N SER A 93 -1.16 -3.85 -11.48
CA SER A 93 -0.02 -3.05 -11.91
C SER A 93 -0.42 -1.65 -12.36
N ILE A 94 0.50 -0.69 -12.24
CA ILE A 94 0.33 0.69 -12.71
C ILE A 94 1.67 1.30 -13.13
N GLN A 95 1.62 2.13 -14.16
CA GLN A 95 2.72 3.04 -14.52
C GLN A 95 2.24 4.48 -14.46
N VAL A 96 2.94 5.32 -13.70
CA VAL A 96 2.58 6.73 -13.53
C VAL A 96 3.83 7.58 -13.43
N SER A 97 3.81 8.77 -14.04
CA SER A 97 4.87 9.76 -13.84
C SER A 97 4.64 10.49 -12.53
N LEU A 98 5.65 10.53 -11.66
CA LEU A 98 5.53 11.02 -10.30
C LEU A 98 6.69 11.96 -9.97
N LEU A 99 6.38 13.08 -9.33
CA LEU A 99 7.39 13.97 -8.75
C LEU A 99 7.72 13.51 -7.33
N ASN A 100 8.93 13.00 -7.14
CA ASN A 100 9.48 12.62 -5.84
C ASN A 100 10.53 13.63 -5.39
N TYR A 101 10.96 13.50 -4.13
CA TYR A 101 11.93 14.37 -3.50
C TYR A 101 13.11 13.55 -2.98
N HIS A 102 14.32 13.99 -3.32
CA HIS A 102 15.54 13.45 -2.75
C HIS A 102 15.60 13.73 -1.23
N LYS A 103 16.51 13.07 -0.51
CA LYS A 103 16.69 13.29 0.94
C LYS A 103 16.98 14.76 1.30
N ASN A 104 17.68 15.48 0.42
CA ASN A 104 18.00 16.91 0.57
C ASN A 104 16.83 17.85 0.19
N GLY A 105 15.67 17.30 -0.21
CA GLY A 105 14.49 18.07 -0.59
C GLY A 105 14.45 18.55 -2.04
N THR A 106 15.42 18.21 -2.90
CA THR A 106 15.34 18.56 -4.32
C THR A 106 14.31 17.68 -5.05
N PRO A 107 13.43 18.24 -5.89
CA PRO A 107 12.44 17.46 -6.61
C PRO A 107 13.03 16.81 -7.87
N PHE A 108 12.58 15.60 -8.18
CA PHE A 108 12.96 14.88 -9.41
C PHE A 108 11.80 14.03 -9.92
N TRP A 109 11.72 13.88 -11.25
CA TRP A 109 10.67 13.10 -11.90
C TRP A 109 11.09 11.65 -12.07
N ILE A 110 10.17 10.74 -11.79
CA ILE A 110 10.31 9.32 -12.06
C ILE A 110 9.11 8.79 -12.85
N LEU A 111 9.35 7.78 -13.66
CA LEU A 111 8.34 6.81 -14.05
C LEU A 111 8.30 5.76 -12.94
N PHE A 112 7.18 5.74 -12.21
CA PHE A 112 6.91 4.75 -11.19
C PHE A 112 6.13 3.59 -11.81
N HIS A 113 6.73 2.40 -11.84
CA HIS A 113 6.08 1.16 -12.25
C HIS A 113 5.90 0.25 -11.04
N MET A 114 4.67 0.16 -10.54
CA MET A 114 4.33 -0.71 -9.42
C MET A 114 3.60 -1.94 -9.91
N PHE A 115 3.94 -3.11 -9.37
CA PHE A 115 3.23 -4.35 -9.62
C PHE A 115 3.13 -5.22 -8.35
N PRO A 116 2.01 -5.92 -8.16
CA PRO A 116 1.85 -6.89 -7.08
C PRO A 116 2.63 -8.18 -7.39
N VAL A 117 3.14 -8.81 -6.34
CA VAL A 117 3.64 -10.19 -6.37
C VAL A 117 2.65 -11.03 -5.55
N PHE A 118 2.19 -12.13 -6.13
CA PHE A 118 1.21 -13.03 -5.53
C PHE A 118 1.88 -14.31 -5.03
N SER A 119 1.36 -14.86 -3.95
CA SER A 119 1.63 -16.23 -3.52
C SER A 119 0.86 -17.20 -4.42
N LYS A 120 1.51 -18.25 -4.91
CA LYS A 120 0.85 -19.31 -5.71
C LYS A 120 0.00 -20.26 -4.87
N GLU A 121 0.27 -20.35 -3.57
CA GLU A 121 -0.47 -21.23 -2.66
C GLU A 121 -1.92 -20.76 -2.49
N ASP A 122 -2.10 -19.45 -2.37
CA ASP A 122 -3.32 -18.86 -1.85
C ASP A 122 -3.80 -17.63 -2.67
N GLY A 123 -3.00 -17.14 -3.61
CA GLY A 123 -3.36 -15.98 -4.44
C GLY A 123 -3.38 -14.65 -3.69
N ARG A 124 -2.84 -14.58 -2.47
CA ARG A 124 -2.65 -13.32 -1.74
C ARG A 124 -1.53 -12.49 -2.35
N VAL A 125 -1.69 -11.17 -2.33
CA VAL A 125 -0.56 -10.27 -2.56
C VAL A 125 0.38 -10.37 -1.37
N ILE A 126 1.62 -10.75 -1.66
CA ILE A 126 2.68 -10.91 -0.67
C ILE A 126 3.57 -9.67 -0.59
N HIS A 127 3.76 -8.99 -1.72
CA HIS A 127 4.58 -7.82 -1.84
C HIS A 127 4.05 -6.93 -2.97
N PHE A 128 4.33 -5.63 -2.89
CA PHE A 128 4.34 -4.77 -4.06
C PHE A 128 5.78 -4.39 -4.38
N VAL A 129 6.15 -4.45 -5.65
CA VAL A 129 7.44 -3.97 -6.14
C VAL A 129 7.21 -2.66 -6.87
N GLY A 130 7.94 -1.62 -6.48
CA GLY A 130 7.89 -0.29 -7.10
C GLY A 130 9.21 0.03 -7.77
N VAL A 131 9.27 -0.12 -9.10
CA VAL A 131 10.41 0.27 -9.95
C VAL A 131 10.35 1.78 -10.22
N GLN A 132 11.50 2.44 -10.14
CA GLN A 132 11.61 3.90 -10.29
C GLN A 132 12.66 4.23 -11.35
N VAL A 133 12.22 4.76 -12.49
CA VAL A 133 13.10 5.18 -13.58
C VAL A 133 13.11 6.70 -13.67
N PRO A 134 14.25 7.40 -13.46
CA PRO A 134 14.32 8.84 -13.63
C PRO A 134 13.84 9.30 -15.01
N ILE A 135 13.00 10.33 -15.05
CA ILE A 135 12.59 11.01 -16.29
C ILE A 135 13.41 12.28 -16.41
N MET A 136 14.13 12.42 -17.52
CA MET A 136 14.83 13.66 -17.81
C MET A 136 13.84 14.69 -18.35
N PRO A 137 13.66 15.85 -17.69
CA PRO A 137 12.80 16.91 -18.22
C PRO A 137 13.34 17.37 -19.57
N LYS A 138 12.48 17.43 -20.60
CA LYS A 138 12.88 18.04 -21.87
C LYS A 138 13.09 19.54 -21.64
N PRO A 139 14.20 20.14 -22.12
CA PRO A 139 14.36 21.58 -22.04
C PRO A 139 13.20 22.25 -22.77
N ARG A 140 12.59 23.26 -22.14
CA ARG A 140 11.57 24.09 -22.80
C ARG A 140 12.22 24.71 -24.02
N ARG A 141 11.68 24.48 -25.22
CA ARG A 141 11.92 25.39 -26.34
C ARG A 141 11.25 26.71 -25.95
N SER A 142 12.00 27.62 -25.37
CA SER A 142 11.59 29.02 -25.27
C SER A 142 11.49 29.55 -26.70
N SER A 143 10.28 29.73 -27.19
CA SER A 143 10.00 30.50 -28.40
C SER A 143 10.35 31.96 -28.14
N SER A 144 11.64 32.31 -28.15
CA SER A 144 12.16 33.68 -28.28
C SER A 144 13.70 33.66 -28.32
N GLU A 145 14.28 33.10 -29.38
CA GLU A 145 15.62 33.52 -29.81
C GLU A 145 15.44 34.73 -30.73
N PHE A 146 15.35 35.91 -30.12
CA PHE A 146 15.59 37.18 -30.81
C PHE A 146 17.12 37.37 -30.84
N LEU A 147 17.78 36.70 -31.80
CA LEU A 147 19.20 36.91 -32.05
C LEU A 147 19.34 38.18 -32.88
N MET A 148 19.89 39.22 -32.25
CA MET A 148 20.41 40.40 -32.93
C MET A 148 21.55 39.96 -33.85
N CYS A 149 21.35 40.06 -35.16
CA CYS A 149 22.43 39.87 -36.13
C CYS A 149 23.32 41.11 -36.15
N GLU A 150 24.53 41.02 -35.60
CA GLU A 150 25.65 41.85 -36.02
C GLU A 150 26.37 41.22 -37.22
N ASN A 151 26.74 42.09 -38.15
CA ASN A 151 27.42 41.81 -39.41
C ASN A 151 28.71 40.99 -39.27
N GLY A 152 28.99 40.18 -40.30
CA GLY A 152 30.39 39.91 -40.69
C GLY A 152 30.71 38.53 -41.23
N ALA A 153 30.53 38.36 -42.55
CA ALA A 153 31.35 37.60 -43.49
C ALA A 153 31.69 36.10 -43.21
N GLY A 154 31.31 35.22 -44.16
CA GLY A 154 32.09 34.00 -44.41
C GLY A 154 31.37 32.76 -44.94
N PHE A 155 31.06 32.76 -46.24
CA PHE A 155 31.18 31.60 -47.15
C PHE A 155 30.24 30.36 -47.07
N ARG A 156 29.58 30.15 -48.22
CA ARG A 156 29.15 28.91 -48.92
C ARG A 156 27.82 28.20 -48.59
N ASP A 157 26.84 28.52 -49.44
CA ASP A 157 26.05 27.61 -50.29
C ASP A 157 25.70 26.21 -49.76
N THR A 158 24.42 25.98 -49.48
CA THR A 158 23.60 25.06 -50.29
C THR A 158 22.14 25.50 -50.24
N VAL A 159 21.65 25.94 -51.39
CA VAL A 159 20.27 26.34 -51.65
C VAL A 159 19.39 25.10 -51.73
N LEU A 160 18.36 25.02 -50.88
CA LEU A 160 17.15 24.25 -51.16
C LEU A 160 15.96 25.14 -50.78
N GLY A 161 15.57 25.97 -51.75
CA GLY A 161 14.40 26.80 -51.66
C GLY A 161 13.12 25.98 -51.79
N PHE A 162 12.12 26.33 -50.98
CA PHE A 162 10.75 26.47 -51.46
C PHE A 162 10.12 27.67 -50.77
N CYS A 163 9.91 28.72 -51.55
CA CYS A 163 9.24 29.94 -51.16
C CYS A 163 7.74 29.71 -50.95
N ARG A 164 7.16 30.29 -49.90
CA ARG A 164 5.81 30.91 -50.00
C ARG A 164 5.70 32.15 -49.09
N ARG A 165 5.78 33.27 -49.79
CA ARG A 165 5.40 34.68 -49.57
C ARG A 165 4.73 35.10 -48.26
N GLU A 166 5.24 36.25 -47.82
CA GLU A 166 4.80 37.22 -46.83
C GLU A 166 3.36 37.72 -46.99
N VAL A 167 2.76 38.12 -45.87
CA VAL A 167 2.06 39.41 -45.74
C VAL A 167 2.45 40.01 -44.38
N CYS A 168 3.24 41.08 -44.41
CA CYS A 168 3.36 42.01 -43.28
C CYS A 168 2.20 42.99 -43.34
N SER A 169 1.62 43.31 -42.19
CA SER A 169 0.94 44.59 -41.98
C SER A 169 1.40 45.14 -40.64
N ASP A 170 2.15 46.23 -40.72
CA ASP A 170 2.55 47.08 -39.62
C ASP A 170 1.33 47.75 -38.96
N THR A 171 1.40 47.93 -37.65
CA THR A 171 0.97 49.20 -37.04
C THR A 171 1.63 49.36 -35.67
N VAL A 172 2.34 50.47 -35.53
CA VAL A 172 2.99 50.98 -34.33
C VAL A 172 2.05 51.97 -33.67
N ALA A 173 1.76 51.78 -32.38
CA ALA A 173 1.28 52.74 -31.36
C ALA A 173 0.80 51.91 -30.15
N ASP A 174 1.03 52.20 -28.88
CA ASP A 174 1.61 53.34 -28.20
C ASP A 174 1.96 52.89 -26.76
N LEU A 175 2.92 53.56 -26.13
CA LEU A 175 3.28 53.36 -24.73
C LEU A 175 2.23 54.04 -23.83
N GLY A 176 1.56 53.28 -22.97
CA GLY A 176 0.69 53.84 -21.92
C GLY A 176 0.72 53.02 -20.65
N ARG A 177 1.65 53.34 -19.74
CA ARG A 177 1.61 52.89 -18.34
C ARG A 177 0.37 53.47 -17.66
N ILE A 178 -0.47 52.63 -17.07
CA ILE A 178 -1.11 52.85 -15.76
C ILE A 178 -1.31 51.49 -15.11
N SER A 179 -0.76 51.37 -13.90
CA SER A 179 -0.96 50.32 -12.91
C SER A 179 -2.44 50.15 -12.60
N ASN A 180 -2.95 48.92 -12.60
CA ASN A 180 -3.98 48.50 -11.65
C ASN A 180 -3.77 47.06 -11.22
N LEU A 181 -3.38 46.98 -9.95
CA LEU A 181 -3.46 45.86 -9.03
C LEU A 181 -4.90 45.34 -8.98
N ASP A 182 -5.21 44.27 -9.71
CA ASP A 182 -6.28 43.30 -9.42
C ASP A 182 -6.38 42.26 -10.55
N GLN A 183 -5.45 41.30 -10.55
CA GLN A 183 -5.63 40.05 -11.29
C GLN A 183 -4.87 38.91 -10.60
N VAL A 184 -5.13 38.74 -9.31
CA VAL A 184 -4.82 37.50 -8.59
C VAL A 184 -6.05 36.62 -8.65
N LEU A 185 -6.45 36.15 -9.83
CA LEU A 185 -7.36 35.01 -9.97
C LEU A 185 -7.18 34.37 -11.36
N ALA A 186 -6.82 33.09 -11.33
CA ALA A 186 -6.74 32.14 -12.44
C ALA A 186 -5.50 32.20 -13.36
N GLU A 187 -4.31 32.08 -12.80
CA GLU A 187 -3.36 31.15 -13.41
C GLU A 187 -3.77 29.75 -12.97
N ASP A 188 -4.60 29.08 -13.78
CA ASP A 188 -4.56 27.63 -13.87
C ASP A 188 -3.14 27.27 -14.32
N THR A 189 -2.20 27.18 -13.37
CA THR A 189 -0.94 26.49 -13.60
C THR A 189 -1.30 25.04 -13.88
N GLU A 190 -1.51 24.72 -15.15
CA GLU A 190 -1.37 23.37 -15.66
C GLU A 190 -0.10 22.80 -15.02
N SER A 191 -0.28 21.82 -14.14
CA SER A 191 0.84 21.06 -13.61
C SER A 191 1.57 20.50 -14.82
N THR A 192 2.74 21.05 -15.15
CA THR A 192 3.62 20.52 -16.19
C THR A 192 4.06 19.13 -15.77
N ASP A 193 3.21 18.13 -16.03
CA ASP A 193 3.46 16.73 -15.76
C ASP A 193 4.53 16.26 -16.76
N CYS A 194 5.74 16.01 -16.28
CA CYS A 194 6.77 15.42 -17.13
C CYS A 194 6.34 13.99 -17.50
N LYS A 195 6.03 13.77 -18.77
CA LYS A 195 5.64 12.45 -19.28
C LYS A 195 6.86 11.60 -19.60
N ALA A 196 6.87 10.37 -19.11
CA ALA A 196 7.86 9.36 -19.48
C ALA A 196 7.79 8.99 -20.97
N SER A 197 8.94 8.82 -21.62
CA SER A 197 9.03 8.31 -22.99
C SER A 197 8.94 6.78 -23.02
N ASP A 198 8.85 6.20 -24.21
CA ASP A 198 8.83 4.75 -24.39
C ASP A 198 10.17 4.10 -24.02
N LEU A 199 11.26 4.87 -23.94
CA LEU A 199 12.53 4.37 -23.43
C LEU A 199 12.44 4.12 -21.91
N GLU A 200 11.95 5.08 -21.12
CA GLU A 200 11.79 4.87 -19.67
C GLU A 200 10.79 3.74 -19.38
N LYS A 201 9.69 3.65 -20.14
CA LYS A 201 8.72 2.55 -20.00
C LYS A 201 9.32 1.18 -20.29
N ARG A 202 10.13 1.06 -21.36
CA ARG A 202 10.85 -0.19 -21.67
C ARG A 202 11.82 -0.56 -20.56
N ARG A 203 12.60 0.39 -20.05
CA ARG A 203 13.51 0.17 -18.91
C ARG A 203 12.74 -0.33 -17.68
N ALA A 204 11.60 0.28 -17.36
CA ALA A 204 10.77 -0.13 -16.23
C ALA A 204 10.20 -1.55 -16.39
N ASN A 205 9.82 -1.95 -17.61
CA ASN A 205 9.34 -3.31 -17.90
C ASN A 205 10.47 -4.35 -17.84
N THR A 206 11.66 -4.03 -18.35
CA THR A 206 12.83 -4.91 -18.21
C THR A 206 13.21 -5.11 -16.75
N ALA A 207 13.22 -4.04 -15.95
CA ALA A 207 13.46 -4.11 -14.52
C ALA A 207 12.43 -5.00 -13.81
N MET A 208 11.13 -4.81 -14.09
CA MET A 208 10.07 -5.68 -13.57
C MET A 208 10.35 -7.16 -13.86
N GLY A 209 10.65 -7.51 -15.13
CA GLY A 209 10.91 -8.89 -15.53
C GLY A 209 12.09 -9.51 -14.78
N ASN A 210 13.20 -8.80 -14.66
CA ASN A 210 14.39 -9.28 -13.94
C ASN A 210 14.11 -9.48 -12.44
N ILE A 211 13.45 -8.51 -11.79
CA ILE A 211 13.12 -8.59 -10.36
C ILE A 211 12.17 -9.76 -10.10
N LEU A 212 11.12 -9.90 -10.90
CA LEU A 212 10.16 -10.99 -10.75
C LEU A 212 10.82 -12.35 -10.97
N SER A 213 11.68 -12.48 -11.99
CA SER A 213 12.45 -13.70 -12.24
C SER A 213 13.28 -14.09 -11.02
N MET A 214 13.94 -13.11 -10.39
CA MET A 214 14.74 -13.34 -9.19
C MET A 214 13.89 -13.77 -7.99
N LEU A 215 12.80 -13.05 -7.72
CA LEU A 215 11.88 -13.41 -6.63
C LEU A 215 11.27 -14.81 -6.84
N THR A 216 10.94 -15.16 -8.09
CA THR A 216 10.41 -16.49 -8.43
C THR A 216 11.45 -17.57 -8.17
N HIS A 217 12.67 -17.43 -8.68
CA HIS A 217 13.75 -18.38 -8.48
C HIS A 217 14.03 -18.63 -6.98
N TYR A 218 14.16 -17.57 -6.19
CA TYR A 218 14.43 -17.70 -4.75
C TYR A 218 13.22 -18.17 -3.93
N SER A 219 12.01 -18.10 -4.47
CA SER A 219 10.81 -18.70 -3.87
C SER A 219 10.70 -20.20 -4.13
N GLU A 220 11.26 -20.70 -5.24
CA GLU A 220 11.30 -22.14 -5.55
C GLU A 220 12.16 -22.90 -4.54
N LEU A 221 13.28 -22.30 -4.14
CA LEU A 221 14.20 -22.87 -3.16
C LEU A 221 13.60 -23.06 -1.76
N THR A 222 12.52 -22.36 -1.43
CA THR A 222 11.80 -22.48 -0.14
C THR A 222 10.47 -23.21 -0.27
N GLY A 223 10.04 -23.54 -1.49
CA GLY A 223 8.72 -24.09 -1.80
C GLY A 223 7.55 -23.09 -1.71
N ARG A 224 7.80 -21.83 -1.31
CA ARG A 224 6.76 -20.80 -1.12
C ARG A 224 6.58 -19.95 -2.37
N LEU A 225 6.15 -20.61 -3.45
CA LEU A 225 6.17 -20.08 -4.81
C LEU A 225 5.41 -18.77 -5.00
N VAL A 226 5.93 -17.91 -5.88
CA VAL A 226 5.34 -16.60 -6.20
C VAL A 226 5.11 -16.38 -7.70
N SER A 227 4.26 -15.42 -8.06
CA SER A 227 4.01 -15.01 -9.46
C SER A 227 3.53 -13.57 -9.60
N ASP A 228 3.56 -13.03 -10.81
CA ASP A 228 2.96 -11.74 -11.20
C ASP A 228 1.45 -11.84 -11.47
N LYS A 229 0.95 -13.04 -11.73
CA LYS A 229 -0.48 -13.32 -11.92
C LYS A 229 -1.05 -13.97 -10.68
N ARG A 230 -2.25 -13.56 -10.30
CA ARG A 230 -2.99 -14.23 -9.23
C ARG A 230 -3.39 -15.63 -9.69
N CYS A 231 -2.94 -16.65 -8.98
CA CYS A 231 -3.45 -18.01 -9.14
C CYS A 231 -4.80 -18.13 -8.40
N CYS A 232 -5.81 -18.70 -9.06
CA CYS A 232 -7.08 -19.04 -8.43
C CYS A 232 -6.92 -20.35 -7.66
N SER A 233 -6.46 -20.32 -6.40
CA SER A 233 -6.66 -21.47 -5.52
C SER A 233 -8.00 -21.33 -4.80
N SER A 234 -8.75 -22.43 -4.77
CA SER A 234 -10.21 -22.43 -4.59
C SER A 234 -10.71 -22.31 -3.14
N ASN A 235 -9.85 -22.23 -2.12
CA ASN A 235 -10.32 -22.52 -0.74
C ASN A 235 -9.98 -21.49 0.35
N MET A 236 -9.41 -20.32 0.04
CA MET A 236 -9.27 -19.26 1.05
C MET A 236 -9.77 -17.91 0.53
N SER A 237 -10.93 -17.46 1.03
CA SER A 237 -11.25 -16.03 1.06
C SER A 237 -10.12 -15.29 1.80
N HIS A 238 -9.50 -14.38 1.08
CA HIS A 238 -8.43 -13.54 1.59
C HIS A 238 -8.96 -12.13 1.74
N VAL A 239 -8.59 -11.50 2.85
CA VAL A 239 -8.72 -10.07 3.01
C VAL A 239 -7.75 -9.43 2.02
N GLY A 240 -8.27 -8.76 0.99
CA GLY A 240 -7.44 -8.07 -0.01
C GLY A 240 -6.51 -7.06 0.63
N ALA A 241 -5.38 -6.78 -0.02
CA ALA A 241 -4.30 -5.92 0.47
C ALA A 241 -4.83 -4.57 0.94
N SER A 242 -5.75 -3.93 0.21
CA SER A 242 -6.34 -2.65 0.63
C SER A 242 -7.01 -2.71 2.01
N LEU A 243 -7.81 -3.76 2.21
CA LEU A 243 -8.54 -3.96 3.45
C LEU A 243 -7.53 -4.29 4.56
N ASN A 244 -6.56 -5.18 4.29
CA ASN A 244 -5.50 -5.52 5.23
C ASN A 244 -4.70 -4.28 5.71
N ILE A 245 -4.26 -3.45 4.76
CA ILE A 245 -3.55 -2.19 5.04
C ILE A 245 -4.41 -1.24 5.90
N SER A 246 -5.71 -1.19 5.64
CA SER A 246 -6.64 -0.32 6.38
C SER A 246 -6.88 -0.83 7.79
N LEU A 247 -7.10 -2.14 7.95
CA LEU A 247 -7.26 -2.79 9.25
C LEU A 247 -5.98 -2.69 10.09
N GLY A 248 -4.80 -2.80 9.48
CA GLY A 248 -3.51 -2.68 10.17
C GLY A 248 -3.26 -1.32 10.82
N ARG A 249 -4.05 -0.28 10.52
CA ARG A 249 -3.96 1.02 11.21
C ARG A 249 -4.61 1.02 12.59
N ILE A 250 -5.51 0.08 12.84
CA ILE A 250 -6.21 -0.07 14.11
C ILE A 250 -5.27 -0.75 15.10
N LYS A 251 -5.09 -0.14 16.28
CA LYS A 251 -4.09 -0.56 17.28
C LYS A 251 -4.67 -1.41 18.41
N GLN A 252 -5.98 -1.58 18.44
CA GLN A 252 -6.68 -2.38 19.45
C GLN A 252 -6.76 -3.84 19.02
N SER A 253 -6.97 -4.74 19.99
CA SER A 253 -7.18 -6.16 19.72
C SER A 253 -8.52 -6.42 19.07
N PHE A 254 -8.50 -6.91 17.83
CA PHE A 254 -9.65 -7.48 17.15
C PHE A 254 -9.25 -8.56 16.14
N VAL A 255 -10.25 -9.34 15.72
CA VAL A 255 -10.20 -10.26 14.59
C VAL A 255 -11.39 -10.05 13.65
N LEU A 256 -11.25 -10.47 12.39
CA LEU A 256 -12.37 -10.67 11.48
C LEU A 256 -12.58 -12.16 11.23
N THR A 257 -13.83 -12.60 11.31
CA THR A 257 -14.24 -13.96 10.98
C THR A 257 -15.18 -13.96 9.77
N ASP A 258 -15.08 -14.99 8.93
CA ASP A 258 -15.88 -15.12 7.70
C ASP A 258 -17.03 -16.10 7.90
N PRO A 259 -18.29 -15.61 8.05
CA PRO A 259 -19.44 -16.46 8.30
C PRO A 259 -19.87 -17.30 7.10
N HIS A 260 -19.31 -17.08 5.91
CA HIS A 260 -19.65 -17.83 4.69
C HIS A 260 -18.76 -19.07 4.51
N LYS A 261 -17.78 -19.27 5.39
CA LYS A 261 -16.91 -20.44 5.40
C LYS A 261 -17.28 -21.43 6.50
N THR A 262 -16.97 -22.69 6.24
CA THR A 262 -17.09 -23.77 7.25
C THR A 262 -16.37 -23.36 8.52
N ASP A 263 -17.08 -23.48 9.65
CA ASP A 263 -16.58 -23.20 10.99
C ASP A 263 -16.25 -21.72 11.31
N ILE A 264 -16.65 -20.77 10.45
CA ILE A 264 -16.54 -19.31 10.71
C ILE A 264 -15.10 -18.92 11.12
N PRO A 265 -14.10 -19.20 10.26
CA PRO A 265 -12.70 -19.06 10.61
C PRO A 265 -12.28 -17.59 10.65
N ILE A 266 -11.23 -17.31 11.43
CA ILE A 266 -10.53 -16.04 11.42
C ILE A 266 -9.85 -15.84 10.06
N VAL A 267 -10.17 -14.73 9.40
CA VAL A 267 -9.56 -14.30 8.13
C VAL A 267 -8.62 -13.11 8.30
N TYR A 268 -8.68 -12.42 9.44
CA TYR A 268 -7.75 -11.38 9.83
C TYR A 268 -7.60 -11.32 11.35
N ALA A 269 -6.38 -11.07 11.83
CA ALA A 269 -6.12 -10.80 13.24
C ALA A 269 -5.26 -9.54 13.38
N SER A 270 -5.61 -8.63 14.28
CA SER A 270 -4.74 -7.48 14.60
C SER A 270 -3.45 -7.92 15.30
N ASP A 271 -2.39 -7.12 15.24
CA ASP A 271 -1.16 -7.41 15.99
C ASP A 271 -1.42 -7.42 17.51
N ALA A 272 -2.25 -6.50 18.01
CA ALA A 272 -2.66 -6.44 19.41
C ALA A 272 -3.42 -7.70 19.88
N PHE A 273 -4.14 -8.38 18.99
CA PHE A 273 -4.75 -9.68 19.31
C PHE A 273 -3.70 -10.79 19.48
N LEU A 274 -2.69 -10.79 18.63
CA LEU A 274 -1.58 -11.75 18.73
C LEU A 274 -0.79 -11.52 20.03
N GLU A 275 -0.53 -10.27 20.37
CA GLU A 275 0.11 -9.88 21.63
C GLU A 275 -0.73 -10.27 22.85
N LEU A 276 -2.04 -9.96 22.83
CA LEU A 276 -2.96 -10.28 23.92
C LEU A 276 -3.03 -11.79 24.19
N THR A 277 -3.03 -12.61 23.15
CA THR A 277 -3.28 -14.05 23.25
C THR A 277 -2.01 -14.90 23.26
N GLY A 278 -0.88 -14.35 22.79
CA GLY A 278 0.40 -15.03 22.64
C GLY A 278 0.47 -15.99 21.45
N TYR A 279 -0.55 -16.06 20.60
CA TYR A 279 -0.53 -16.90 19.39
C TYR A 279 0.08 -16.18 18.20
N GLY A 280 0.82 -16.92 17.37
CA GLY A 280 1.33 -16.42 16.10
C GLY A 280 0.24 -16.32 15.05
N ARG A 281 0.40 -15.37 14.11
CA ARG A 281 -0.53 -15.14 13.00
C ARG A 281 -0.87 -16.41 12.20
N HIS A 282 0.13 -17.24 11.94
CA HIS A 282 -0.03 -18.50 11.20
C HIS A 282 -0.80 -19.57 11.99
N GLU A 283 -0.86 -19.46 13.32
CA GLU A 283 -1.57 -20.40 14.20
C GLU A 283 -3.04 -20.04 14.38
N VAL A 284 -3.45 -18.81 14.06
CA VAL A 284 -4.82 -18.31 14.27
C VAL A 284 -5.61 -18.17 12.98
N LEU A 285 -4.97 -17.78 11.88
CA LEU A 285 -5.66 -17.64 10.60
C LEU A 285 -6.20 -18.99 10.12
N GLY A 286 -7.46 -19.01 9.69
CA GLY A 286 -8.14 -20.24 9.25
C GLY A 286 -8.80 -21.05 10.38
N ARG A 287 -8.65 -20.64 11.64
CA ARG A 287 -9.29 -21.32 12.79
C ARG A 287 -10.43 -20.50 13.35
N ASN A 288 -11.39 -21.16 13.98
CA ASN A 288 -12.42 -20.51 14.78
C ASN A 288 -11.84 -20.02 16.12
N CYS A 289 -12.26 -18.83 16.59
CA CYS A 289 -11.79 -18.21 17.84
C CYS A 289 -11.97 -19.08 19.10
N ARG A 290 -12.80 -20.12 19.07
CA ARG A 290 -13.03 -21.01 20.22
C ARG A 290 -11.78 -21.72 20.74
N PHE A 291 -10.66 -21.70 20.00
CA PHE A 291 -9.39 -22.21 20.54
C PHE A 291 -8.92 -21.45 21.79
N LEU A 292 -9.45 -20.25 22.06
CA LEU A 292 -9.21 -19.50 23.29
C LEU A 292 -10.05 -20.02 24.48
N SER A 293 -11.00 -20.93 24.26
CA SER A 293 -11.80 -21.53 25.34
C SER A 293 -11.04 -22.66 26.02
N GLY A 294 -11.32 -22.89 27.29
CA GLY A 294 -10.77 -24.00 28.08
C GLY A 294 -11.80 -24.59 29.02
N GLN A 295 -11.34 -25.37 30.00
CA GLN A 295 -12.19 -26.19 30.86
C GLN A 295 -13.22 -25.39 31.67
N GLU A 296 -12.87 -24.18 32.10
CA GLU A 296 -13.75 -23.32 32.93
C GLU A 296 -14.47 -22.26 32.09
N THR A 297 -14.36 -22.29 30.76
CA THR A 297 -15.10 -21.37 29.90
C THR A 297 -16.58 -21.72 29.92
N ASP A 298 -17.41 -20.77 30.34
CA ASP A 298 -18.85 -20.96 30.44
C ASP A 298 -19.52 -21.25 29.09
N VAL A 299 -20.22 -22.39 29.03
CA VAL A 299 -20.93 -22.89 27.85
C VAL A 299 -22.15 -22.01 27.53
N ALA A 300 -22.84 -21.46 28.53
CA ALA A 300 -23.99 -20.59 28.30
C ALA A 300 -23.58 -19.32 27.55
N THR A 301 -22.45 -18.74 27.90
CA THR A 301 -21.85 -17.59 27.19
C THR A 301 -21.46 -17.95 25.75
N GLN A 302 -20.90 -19.13 25.50
CA GLN A 302 -20.60 -19.60 24.13
C GLN A 302 -21.86 -19.76 23.28
N LEU A 303 -22.96 -20.26 23.87
CA LEU A 303 -24.25 -20.37 23.21
C LEU A 303 -24.84 -19.00 22.88
N GLN A 304 -24.69 -18.00 23.75
CA GLN A 304 -25.10 -16.62 23.49
C GLN A 304 -24.36 -16.02 22.29
N ILE A 305 -23.04 -16.24 22.18
CA ILE A 305 -22.24 -15.82 21.01
C ILE A 305 -22.77 -16.54 19.75
N THR A 306 -22.95 -17.86 19.81
CA THR A 306 -23.42 -18.67 18.68
C THR A 306 -24.80 -18.19 18.18
N ASN A 307 -25.73 -17.93 19.07
CA ASN A 307 -27.05 -17.40 18.72
C ASN A 307 -26.97 -16.00 18.11
N SER A 308 -26.06 -15.15 18.59
CA SER A 308 -25.83 -13.82 18.03
C SER A 308 -25.29 -13.87 16.60
N ILE A 309 -24.39 -14.82 16.32
CA ILE A 309 -23.90 -15.10 14.96
C ILE A 309 -25.06 -15.56 14.07
N GLN A 310 -25.83 -16.56 14.51
CA GLN A 310 -26.95 -17.12 13.74
C GLN A 310 -28.04 -16.08 13.43
N THR A 311 -28.33 -15.18 14.38
CA THR A 311 -29.30 -14.11 14.20
C THR A 311 -28.74 -12.86 13.55
N GLY A 312 -27.43 -12.81 13.28
CA GLY A 312 -26.75 -11.67 12.67
C GLY A 312 -26.83 -10.40 13.53
N LYS A 313 -26.78 -10.54 14.85
CA LYS A 313 -26.85 -9.46 15.84
C LYS A 313 -25.51 -9.24 16.54
N ALA A 314 -25.30 -8.03 17.05
CA ALA A 314 -24.16 -7.73 17.89
C ALA A 314 -24.41 -8.26 19.32
N CYS A 315 -23.34 -8.65 20.01
CA CYS A 315 -23.40 -8.98 21.43
C CYS A 315 -22.13 -8.55 22.16
N THR A 316 -22.27 -8.24 23.44
CA THR A 316 -21.15 -8.03 24.36
C THR A 316 -21.26 -9.06 25.47
N VAL A 317 -20.17 -9.78 25.75
CA VAL A 317 -20.10 -10.79 26.81
C VAL A 317 -18.77 -10.67 27.55
N CYS A 318 -18.72 -11.17 28.78
CA CYS A 318 -17.48 -11.39 29.52
C CYS A 318 -17.25 -12.89 29.58
N ILE A 319 -16.18 -13.38 28.96
CA ILE A 319 -15.90 -14.82 28.82
C ILE A 319 -14.49 -15.13 29.29
N LEU A 320 -14.32 -16.23 30.04
CA LEU A 320 -13.00 -16.70 30.46
C LEU A 320 -12.28 -17.32 29.26
N ASN A 321 -11.12 -16.78 28.92
CA ASN A 321 -10.27 -17.25 27.82
C ASN A 321 -8.86 -17.60 28.31
N TYR A 322 -8.15 -18.38 27.50
CA TYR A 322 -6.83 -18.90 27.79
C TYR A 322 -5.86 -18.44 26.70
N ARG A 323 -4.71 -17.90 27.13
CA ARG A 323 -3.59 -17.56 26.24
C ARG A 323 -2.84 -18.83 25.82
N LYS A 324 -1.96 -18.71 24.83
CA LYS A 324 -1.10 -19.80 24.38
C LYS A 324 -0.27 -20.45 25.50
N ASN A 325 0.17 -19.66 26.48
CA ASN A 325 0.91 -20.14 27.64
C ASN A 325 0.03 -20.80 28.73
N GLY A 326 -1.27 -20.95 28.49
CA GLY A 326 -2.24 -21.50 29.43
C GLY A 326 -2.77 -20.52 30.48
N SER A 327 -2.24 -19.30 30.56
CA SER A 327 -2.75 -18.29 31.50
C SER A 327 -4.17 -17.86 31.16
N GLN A 328 -4.97 -17.65 32.19
CA GLN A 328 -6.36 -17.22 32.07
C GLN A 328 -6.46 -15.70 31.97
N PHE A 329 -7.49 -15.22 31.26
CA PHE A 329 -7.92 -13.83 31.31
C PHE A 329 -9.41 -13.69 31.07
N TRP A 330 -10.02 -12.69 31.70
CA TRP A 330 -11.40 -12.33 31.44
C TRP A 330 -11.46 -11.46 30.19
N ASN A 331 -11.97 -12.03 29.10
CA ASN A 331 -12.15 -11.35 27.84
C ASN A 331 -13.50 -10.64 27.84
N SER A 332 -13.49 -9.31 27.96
CA SER A 332 -14.62 -8.48 27.55
C SER A 332 -14.66 -8.48 26.03
N LEU A 333 -15.52 -9.34 25.47
CA LEU A 333 -15.67 -9.58 24.05
C LEU A 333 -16.87 -8.80 23.52
N HIS A 334 -16.64 -7.92 22.55
CA HIS A 334 -17.70 -7.34 21.74
C HIS A 334 -17.64 -7.88 20.31
N MET A 335 -18.73 -8.48 19.86
CA MET A 335 -18.87 -9.02 18.51
C MET A 335 -19.96 -8.25 17.75
N SER A 336 -19.68 -7.87 16.50
CA SER A 336 -20.62 -7.12 15.66
C SER A 336 -20.57 -7.58 14.21
N PRO A 337 -21.72 -7.72 13.52
CA PRO A 337 -21.73 -7.99 12.08
C PRO A 337 -21.22 -6.77 11.30
N VAL A 338 -20.36 -7.03 10.31
CA VAL A 338 -19.83 -6.04 9.37
C VAL A 338 -20.42 -6.33 8.01
N ARG A 339 -21.18 -5.38 7.48
CA ARG A 339 -21.90 -5.52 6.20
C ARG A 339 -21.12 -4.90 5.06
N ASN A 340 -21.12 -5.54 3.90
CA ASN A 340 -20.59 -4.97 2.66
C ASN A 340 -21.54 -3.89 2.10
N ALA A 341 -21.17 -3.34 0.94
CA ALA A 341 -21.96 -2.32 0.25
C ALA A 341 -23.39 -2.78 -0.14
N SER A 342 -23.62 -4.08 -0.35
CA SER A 342 -24.96 -4.62 -0.64
C SER A 342 -25.82 -4.85 0.60
N GLY A 343 -25.30 -4.54 1.80
CA GLY A 343 -26.00 -4.74 3.07
C GLY A 343 -25.94 -6.18 3.59
N LYS A 344 -25.32 -7.12 2.88
CA LYS A 344 -25.10 -8.49 3.36
C LYS A 344 -23.94 -8.51 4.37
N ILE A 345 -24.03 -9.37 5.38
CA ILE A 345 -22.92 -9.57 6.33
C ILE A 345 -21.74 -10.14 5.54
N ALA A 346 -20.62 -9.43 5.55
CA ALA A 346 -19.37 -9.87 4.94
C ALA A 346 -18.49 -10.58 5.96
N TYR A 347 -18.41 -10.03 7.17
CA TYR A 347 -17.59 -10.55 8.27
C TYR A 347 -18.30 -10.32 9.60
N PHE A 348 -17.85 -11.01 10.65
CA PHE A 348 -18.02 -10.54 12.01
C PHE A 348 -16.70 -9.92 12.48
N VAL A 349 -16.79 -8.79 13.18
CA VAL A 349 -15.66 -8.23 13.93
C VAL A 349 -15.82 -8.62 15.39
N GLU A 350 -14.75 -9.14 15.97
CA GLU A 350 -14.69 -9.51 17.38
C GLU A 350 -13.56 -8.71 18.02
N VAL A 351 -13.91 -7.85 18.99
CA VAL A 351 -12.98 -6.96 19.70
C VAL A 351 -12.78 -7.49 21.11
N GLN A 352 -11.54 -7.85 21.44
CA GLN A 352 -11.17 -8.43 22.72
C GLN A 352 -10.52 -7.37 23.61
N MET A 353 -10.86 -7.39 24.89
CA MET A 353 -10.22 -6.57 25.91
C MET A 353 -10.03 -7.40 27.16
N ASP A 354 -8.81 -7.43 27.69
CA ASP A 354 -8.57 -8.06 28.98
C ASP A 354 -9.14 -7.18 30.10
N ALA A 355 -10.20 -7.64 30.75
CA ALA A 355 -10.86 -6.95 31.84
C ALA A 355 -9.95 -6.84 33.08
N ASN A 356 -9.00 -7.76 33.27
CA ASN A 356 -8.08 -7.74 34.39
C ASN A 356 -6.96 -6.69 34.22
N HIS A 357 -6.65 -6.34 32.98
CA HIS A 357 -5.58 -5.38 32.61
C HIS A 357 -6.13 -4.03 32.10
N ALA A 358 -7.38 -3.69 32.39
CA ALA A 358 -8.03 -2.47 31.93
C ALA A 358 -7.51 -1.14 32.56
N SER A 359 -6.34 -1.14 33.21
CA SER A 359 -5.67 0.03 33.80
C SER A 359 -4.23 0.09 33.24
N HIS A 360 -3.75 1.12 32.54
CA HIS A 360 -3.62 2.54 32.94
C HIS A 360 -3.51 3.52 31.73
N GLU A 361 -3.74 3.10 30.50
CA GLU A 361 -3.54 3.95 29.31
C GLU A 361 -4.89 4.50 28.77
N ASN A 362 -5.19 5.75 29.10
CA ASN A 362 -6.36 6.57 28.70
C ASN A 362 -7.67 6.33 29.49
N GLN A 363 -7.81 7.02 30.63
CA GLN A 363 -9.03 7.08 31.46
C GLN A 363 -10.22 7.85 30.82
N ASN A 364 -10.14 8.27 29.56
CA ASN A 364 -11.14 9.19 28.99
C ASN A 364 -12.35 8.52 28.32
N LEU A 365 -12.31 7.20 28.05
CA LEU A 365 -13.38 6.49 27.34
C LEU A 365 -13.72 5.17 28.02
N SER A 366 -15.02 4.86 28.12
CA SER A 366 -15.48 3.58 28.66
C SER A 366 -15.01 2.40 27.78
N PRO A 367 -14.85 1.19 28.34
CA PRO A 367 -14.50 -0.02 27.58
C PRO A 367 -15.40 -0.24 26.37
N GLU A 368 -16.70 0.02 26.52
CA GLU A 368 -17.69 -0.07 25.46
C GLU A 368 -17.39 0.92 24.31
N ILE A 369 -17.10 2.19 24.61
CA ILE A 369 -16.78 3.18 23.57
C ILE A 369 -15.50 2.78 22.82
N ARG A 370 -14.50 2.23 23.53
CA ARG A 370 -13.26 1.73 22.90
C ARG A 370 -13.57 0.59 21.93
N GLN A 371 -14.39 -0.38 22.33
CA GLN A 371 -14.80 -1.48 21.45
C GLN A 371 -15.60 -0.99 20.24
N LEU A 372 -16.59 -0.12 20.47
CA LEU A 372 -17.43 0.43 19.39
C LEU A 372 -16.65 1.30 18.40
N SER A 373 -15.61 2.02 18.86
CA SER A 373 -14.70 2.77 17.99
C SER A 373 -13.94 1.86 17.00
N VAL A 374 -13.48 0.70 17.48
CA VAL A 374 -12.86 -0.33 16.63
C VAL A 374 -13.88 -0.86 15.61
N VAL A 375 -15.09 -1.21 16.07
CA VAL A 375 -16.18 -1.67 15.18
C VAL A 375 -16.49 -0.63 14.09
N GLY A 376 -16.57 0.65 14.46
CA GLY A 376 -16.78 1.75 13.52
C GLY A 376 -15.69 1.82 12.46
N SER A 377 -14.43 1.79 12.89
CA SER A 377 -13.25 1.83 12.01
C SER A 377 -13.21 0.64 11.04
N VAL A 378 -13.50 -0.56 11.54
CA VAL A 378 -13.58 -1.78 10.73
C VAL A 378 -14.73 -1.72 9.73
N LYS A 379 -15.92 -1.25 10.14
CA LYS A 379 -17.08 -1.09 9.24
C LYS A 379 -16.78 -0.13 8.10
N VAL A 380 -16.07 0.96 8.36
CA VAL A 380 -15.61 1.90 7.32
C VAL A 380 -14.65 1.20 6.37
N ALA A 381 -13.62 0.51 6.88
CA ALA A 381 -12.63 -0.18 6.05
C ALA A 381 -13.24 -1.23 5.11
N VAL A 382 -14.16 -2.05 5.62
CA VAL A 382 -14.85 -3.09 4.83
C VAL A 382 -15.76 -2.48 3.77
N ARG A 383 -16.53 -1.43 4.12
CA ARG A 383 -17.39 -0.73 3.14
C ARG A 383 -16.58 -0.11 2.02
N SER A 384 -15.50 0.61 2.35
CA SER A 384 -14.63 1.25 1.36
C SER A 384 -13.94 0.26 0.41
N SER A 385 -13.76 -0.99 0.83
CA SER A 385 -13.19 -2.04 -0.02
C SER A 385 -14.19 -2.60 -1.04
N GLY A 386 -15.49 -2.49 -0.78
CA GLY A 386 -16.56 -3.01 -1.66
C GLY A 386 -17.12 -2.02 -2.69
N MET A 387 -16.80 -0.72 -2.61
CA MET A 387 -17.51 0.34 -3.34
C MET A 387 -17.26 0.42 -4.86
N ILE A 388 -16.35 -0.36 -5.44
CA ILE A 388 -15.99 -0.22 -6.88
C ILE A 388 -16.18 -1.52 -7.68
N ALA A 389 -16.56 -2.63 -7.03
CA ALA A 389 -16.91 -3.86 -7.74
C ALA A 389 -18.23 -3.77 -8.54
N SER A 390 -19.01 -2.69 -8.40
CA SER A 390 -20.33 -2.53 -9.02
C SER A 390 -20.43 -1.51 -10.15
N THR A 391 -19.33 -0.87 -10.59
CA THR A 391 -19.38 0.18 -11.63
C THR A 391 -18.87 -0.27 -13.01
N SER A 392 -18.82 -1.57 -13.28
CA SER A 392 -18.51 -2.10 -14.61
C SER A 392 -19.70 -2.86 -15.20
N LYS A 393 -20.62 -2.12 -15.81
CA LYS A 393 -21.35 -2.44 -17.05
C LYS A 393 -22.36 -1.32 -17.38
N PRO A 394 -22.22 -0.59 -18.50
CA PRO A 394 -23.39 -0.17 -19.26
C PRO A 394 -24.04 -1.38 -19.94
#